data_AF-A0A661G8R0-F1
#
_entry.id   AF-A0A661G8R0-F1
#
_cell.length_a   1.000
_cell.length_b   1.000
_cell.length_c   1.000
_cell.angle_alpha   90.00
_cell.angle_beta   90.00
_cell.angle_gamma   90.00
#
_symmetry.space_group_name_H-M   'P 1'
#
loop_
_entity.id
_entity.type
_entity.pdbx_description
1 polymer ?
#
loop_
_entity_poly.entity_id
_entity_poly.type
_entity_poly.pdbx_seq_one_letter_code
_entity_poly.pdbx_strand_id
1 'polypeptide(L)' 'MHLVRSIKDFPFHLVADGSVATIGSFDGLHLGHQKLLQHVLDEAKSRGVPAIVMSFEPTPKEFFA' A
#
# COMPACT_ATOMS: atom_id res chain seq x y z
N MET A 1 -6.99 -5.27 -8.48
CA MET A 1 -5.71 -4.73 -7.98
C MET A 1 -5.18 -3.76 -9.01
N HIS A 2 -4.88 -2.52 -8.64
CA HIS A 2 -4.27 -1.51 -9.52
C HIS A 2 -2.81 -1.32 -9.12
N LEU A 3 -1.87 -1.48 -10.06
CA LEU A 3 -0.46 -1.19 -9.82
C LEU A 3 -0.15 0.22 -10.34
N VAL A 4 0.29 1.10 -9.45
CA VAL A 4 0.68 2.47 -9.78
C VAL A 4 2.18 2.62 -9.54
N ARG A 5 2.93 3.03 -10.57
CA ARG A 5 4.38 3.22 -10.50
C ARG A 5 4.81 4.68 -10.27
N SER A 6 3.89 5.62 -10.48
CA SER A 6 4.13 7.05 -10.37
C SER A 6 2.87 7.72 -9.82
N ILE A 7 3.05 8.70 -8.93
CA ILE A 7 1.93 9.47 -8.40
C ILE A 7 1.15 10.23 -9.49
N LYS A 8 1.79 10.51 -10.64
CA LYS A 8 1.14 11.14 -11.79
C LYS A 8 0.04 10.27 -12.40
N ASP A 9 0.21 8.95 -12.33
CA ASP A 9 -0.73 7.96 -12.87
C ASP A 9 -1.68 7.43 -11.79
N PHE A 10 -1.65 8.03 -10.60
CA PHE A 10 -2.47 7.57 -9.49
C PHE A 10 -3.95 7.90 -9.75
N PRO A 11 -4.86 6.92 -9.67
CA PRO A 11 -6.27 7.12 -9.99
C PRO A 11 -6.99 7.78 -8.81
N PHE A 12 -6.78 9.08 -8.62
CA PHE A 12 -7.33 9.84 -7.49
C PHE A 12 -8.86 9.71 -7.32
N HIS A 13 -9.58 9.51 -8.43
CA HIS A 13 -11.02 9.28 -8.41
C HIS A 13 -11.44 8.00 -7.66
N LEU A 14 -10.58 6.98 -7.57
CA LEU A 14 -10.88 5.76 -6.84
C LEU A 14 -10.83 5.94 -5.32
N VAL A 15 -10.17 7.00 -4.84
CA VAL A 15 -10.00 7.28 -3.40
C VAL A 15 -10.62 8.62 -2.98
N ALA A 16 -11.55 9.13 -3.79
CA ALA A 16 -12.21 10.41 -3.52
C ALA A 16 -12.88 10.44 -2.14
N ASP A 17 -13.43 9.30 -1.72
CA ASP A 17 -14.12 9.12 -0.43
C ASP A 17 -13.18 8.62 0.69
N GLY A 18 -11.86 8.64 0.46
CA GLY A 18 -10.83 8.20 1.39
C GLY A 18 -10.23 6.84 1.04
N SER A 19 -9.31 6.37 1.90
CA SER A 19 -8.65 5.07 1.78
C SER A 19 -8.05 4.65 3.12
N VAL A 20 -7.75 3.36 3.27
CA VAL A 20 -6.85 2.87 4.32
C VAL A 20 -5.55 2.45 3.66
N ALA A 21 -4.44 3.01 4.11
CA ALA A 21 -3.14 2.81 3.47
C ALA A 21 -2.10 2.26 4.44
N THR A 22 -1.14 1.53 3.89
CA THR A 22 0.11 1.18 4.56
C THR A 22 1.31 1.46 3.67
N ILE A 23 2.45 1.73 4.29
CA ILE A 23 3.70 2.11 3.63
C ILE A 23 4.83 1.26 4.22
N GLY A 24 5.68 0.68 3.36
CA GLY A 24 6.80 -0.16 3.81
C GLY A 24 7.65 -0.68 2.65
N SER A 25 8.79 -1.32 2.96
CA SER A 25 9.65 -1.98 1.96
C SER A 25 9.03 -3.25 1.39
N PHE A 26 8.22 -3.96 2.20
CA PHE A 26 7.58 -5.23 1.83
C PHE A 26 8.53 -6.28 1.22
N ASP A 27 9.79 -6.29 1.67
CA ASP A 27 10.90 -7.13 1.21
C ASP A 27 10.74 -8.58 1.69
N GLY A 28 9.95 -9.35 0.96
CA GLY A 28 9.77 -10.80 1.19
C GLY A 28 8.50 -11.18 1.97
N LEU A 29 7.58 -10.24 2.22
CA LEU A 29 6.23 -10.49 2.75
C LEU A 29 6.15 -11.51 3.90
N HIS A 30 7.07 -11.42 4.87
CA HIS A 30 7.06 -12.28 6.06
C HIS A 30 5.81 -12.07 6.93
N LEU A 31 5.63 -12.89 7.98
CA LEU A 31 4.44 -12.88 8.84
C LEU A 31 4.06 -11.49 9.38
N GLY A 32 5.04 -10.65 9.71
CA GLY A 32 4.79 -9.24 10.09
C GLY A 32 4.07 -8.44 9.01
N HIS A 33 4.57 -8.46 7.76
CA HIS A 33 3.92 -7.80 6.63
C HIS A 33 2.54 -8.39 6.34
N GLN A 34 2.38 -9.71 6.43
CA GLN A 34 1.07 -10.34 6.21
C GLN A 34 0.02 -9.86 7.22
N LYS A 35 0.39 -9.75 8.51
CA LYS A 35 -0.49 -9.20 9.55
C LYS A 35 -0.84 -7.74 9.28
N LEU A 36 0.13 -6.92 8.87
CA LEU A 36 -0.08 -5.52 8.52
C LEU A 36 -1.04 -5.38 7.34
N LEU A 37 -0.84 -6.15 6.28
CA LEU A 37 -1.69 -6.16 5.08
C LEU A 37 -3.11 -6.61 5.42
N GLN A 38 -3.26 -7.65 6.24
CA GLN A 38 -4.58 -8.11 6.67
C GLN A 38 -5.32 -7.02 7.45
N HIS A 39 -4.63 -6.33 8.38
CA HIS A 39 -5.22 -5.24 9.15
C HIS A 39 -5.73 -4.11 8.25
N VAL A 40 -4.95 -3.72 7.25
CA VAL A 40 -5.33 -2.69 6.27
C VAL A 40 -6.56 -3.12 5.45
N LEU A 41 -6.60 -4.39 5.01
CA LEU A 41 -7.73 -4.93 4.26
C LEU A 41 -9.00 -4.97 5.10
N ASP A 42 -8.91 -5.41 6.35
CA ASP A 42 -10.05 -5.50 7.26
C ASP A 42 -10.62 -4.11 7.58
N GLU A 43 -9.75 -3.12 7.80
CA GLU A 43 -10.16 -1.75 8.10
C GLU A 43 -10.70 -1.02 6.86
N ALA A 44 -10.11 -1.25 5.68
CA ALA A 44 -10.65 -0.73 4.42
C ALA A 44 -12.07 -1.27 4.18
N LYS A 45 -12.25 -2.58 4.42
CA LYS A 45 -13.55 -3.26 4.28
C LYS A 45 -14.58 -2.74 5.28
N SER A 46 -14.20 -2.51 6.54
CA SER A 46 -15.12 -2.00 7.58
C SER A 46 -15.63 -0.58 7.25
N ARG A 47 -14.79 0.23 6.60
CA ARG A 47 -15.10 1.61 6.20
C ARG A 47 -15.70 1.73 4.80
N GLY A 48 -15.70 0.66 4.01
CA GLY A 48 -16.18 0.69 2.62
C GLY A 48 -15.31 1.53 1.68
N VAL A 49 -14.02 1.70 1.99
CA VAL A 49 -13.04 2.47 1.19
C VAL A 49 -11.93 1.56 0.64
N PRO A 50 -11.16 1.98 -0.37
CA PRO A 50 -10.06 1.17 -0.89
C PRO A 50 -8.92 0.95 0.11
N ALA A 51 -8.29 -0.23 0.00
CA ALA A 51 -7.01 -0.52 0.63
C ALA A 51 -5.84 -0.16 -0.30
N ILE A 52 -4.80 0.48 0.24
CA ILE A 52 -3.60 0.89 -0.51
C ILE A 52 -2.33 0.35 0.16
N VAL A 53 -1.43 -0.14 -0.68
CA VAL A 53 -0.05 -0.46 -0.29
C VAL A 53 0.88 0.48 -1.06
N MET A 54 1.68 1.25 -0.35
CA MET A 54 2.75 2.06 -0.91
C MET A 54 4.09 1.38 -0.61
N SER A 55 4.84 1.07 -1.66
CA SER A 55 6.20 0.52 -1.55
C SER A 55 7.20 1.43 -2.25
N PHE A 56 8.48 1.13 -2.06
CA PHE A 56 9.60 1.85 -2.63
C PHE A 56 10.30 0.98 -3.67
N GLU A 57 10.69 1.59 -4.79
CA GLU A 57 11.54 0.97 -5.80
C GLU A 57 12.53 2.02 -6.35
N PRO A 58 13.85 1.85 -6.15
CA PRO A 58 14.49 0.82 -5.33
C PRO A 58 14.09 0.94 -3.85
N THR A 59 14.22 -0.14 -3.08
CA THR A 59 14.00 -0.10 -1.63
C THR A 59 15.01 0.86 -0.97
N PRO A 60 14.69 1.47 0.20
CA PRO A 60 15.64 2.38 0.86
C PRO A 60 16.99 1.71 1.14
N LYS A 61 16.96 0.42 1.49
CA LYS A 61 18.18 -0.38 1.71
C LYS A 61 19.04 -0.47 0.45
N GLU A 62 18.45 -0.66 -0.73
CA GLU A 62 19.18 -0.70 -2.00
C GLU A 62 19.68 0.68 -2.42
N PHE A 63 18.92 1.74 -2.13
CA PHE A 63 19.29 3.11 -2.51
C PHE A 63 20.47 3.66 -1.71
N PHE A 64 20.56 3.33 -0.40
CA PHE A 64 21.61 3.82 0.49
C PHE A 64 22.78 2.84 0.69
N ALA A 65 22.78 1.70 -0.01
CA ALA A 65 23.86 0.71 0.03
C ALA A 65 25.09 1.13 -0.79
#